data_AF-A0A1E3KGJ4-F1
#
_entry.id   AF-A0A1E3KGJ4-F1
#
_cell.length_a   1.000
_cell.length_b   1.000
_cell.length_c   1.000
_cell.angle_alpha   90.00
_cell.angle_beta   90.00
_cell.angle_gamma   90.00
#
_symmetry.space_group_name_H-M   'P 1'
#
loop_
_entity.id
_entity.type
_entity.pdbx_description
1 polymer ?
#
loop_
_entity_poly.entity_id
_entity_poly.type
_entity_poly.pdbx_seq_one_letter_code
_entity_poly.pdbx_strand_id
1 'polypeptide(L)'
;MIDQDQHVLTDTSFSPAGRNGGHCAPYSFSALPELTKPLSEGGGGLSIDDALDVLDLERRVLLWVEETVHREGWEIDLWKGEKVEVRLTQTQAQRMDVLYKKWAKARNKSEKYKDIPLEWSWTWDEKKAQADTRFKGAVAYSKGPAGSIHPHKLASAFLRSALKSGQAELYSWAPVQGIQKVDGAATVEKQSENGLWEVNLGKRGKLRARNVVICTNAYTPGLLKGTDIERFLTPFQGQAANVTPPPTYSGSSSLAYTYTSENGTYLISTPHAGIVLGLTSDNAIKQGVMDKKEIYGNWNDSYVQPAAEKWLGEFCKKNFEGWGEEAVGEGRIRAWTGIQCATQDTLPLIGSVPLQQLQDEKKGNEGLYVAAGFQGHGMARIVLSTKYLAEYITTGQWNDGLPSSFIITQERLERGNKAPPYITPGEKIGGVRGWVVGVVDGVKSVQR
;
A
#
# COMPACT_ATOMS: atom_id res chain seq x y z
N MET A 1 22.88 2.83 32.27
CA MET A 1 23.19 1.66 31.43
C MET A 1 21.91 1.27 30.76
N ILE A 2 21.78 1.58 29.47
CA ILE A 2 20.58 1.32 28.67
C ILE A 2 20.76 -0.09 28.13
N ASP A 3 19.88 -0.99 28.52
CA ASP A 3 19.84 -2.38 28.06
C ASP A 3 19.52 -2.36 26.55
N GLN A 4 20.56 -2.61 25.75
CA GLN A 4 20.55 -2.56 24.29
C GLN A 4 20.43 -3.99 23.76
N ASP A 5 19.21 -4.42 23.47
CA ASP A 5 18.96 -5.57 22.59
C ASP A 5 17.63 -5.33 21.85
N GLN A 6 17.71 -4.71 20.66
CA GLN A 6 16.58 -4.63 19.73
C GLN A 6 16.73 -5.73 18.68
N HIS A 7 16.01 -6.83 18.85
CA HIS A 7 15.98 -7.89 17.85
C HIS A 7 14.96 -7.54 16.75
N VAL A 8 15.41 -7.54 15.49
CA VAL A 8 14.57 -7.22 14.32
C VAL A 8 14.35 -8.48 13.50
N LEU A 9 13.13 -9.03 13.58
CA LEU A 9 12.67 -10.09 12.70
C LEU A 9 12.07 -9.46 11.43
N THR A 10 12.84 -9.38 10.35
CA THR A 10 12.36 -8.85 9.06
C THR A 10 12.52 -9.85 7.93
N ASP A 11 11.45 -10.08 7.19
CA ASP A 11 11.50 -10.66 5.84
C ASP A 11 11.61 -9.51 4.83
N THR A 12 12.84 -9.25 4.37
CA THR A 12 13.14 -8.14 3.46
C THR A 12 12.76 -8.42 2.00
N SER A 13 12.38 -9.65 1.66
CA SER A 13 12.16 -10.10 0.28
C SER A 13 10.70 -10.30 -0.12
N PHE A 14 9.79 -10.55 0.84
CA PHE A 14 8.38 -10.86 0.56
C PHE A 14 7.39 -9.74 0.91
N SER A 15 7.82 -8.67 1.58
CA SER A 15 6.94 -7.51 1.75
C SER A 15 6.63 -6.88 0.39
N PRO A 16 5.38 -6.46 0.12
CA PRO A 16 5.05 -5.66 -1.07
C PRO A 16 5.92 -4.39 -1.16
N ALA A 17 6.51 -3.92 -0.06
CA ALA A 17 7.49 -2.84 -0.06
C ALA A 17 8.77 -3.15 -0.87
N GLY A 18 9.16 -4.43 -1.02
CA GLY A 18 10.34 -4.86 -1.79
C GLY A 18 10.05 -5.35 -3.22
N ARG A 19 8.78 -5.73 -3.50
CA ARG A 19 8.31 -6.26 -4.79
C ARG A 19 7.32 -5.35 -5.53
N ASN A 20 6.99 -4.17 -5.01
CA ASN A 20 6.14 -3.21 -5.75
C ASN A 20 6.88 -2.62 -6.96
N GLY A 21 6.18 -1.79 -7.74
CA GLY A 21 6.76 -1.19 -8.93
C GLY A 21 7.82 -0.11 -8.66
N GLY A 22 7.95 0.41 -7.43
CA GLY A 22 8.92 1.44 -7.04
C GLY A 22 8.36 2.87 -7.02
N HIS A 23 7.05 3.04 -7.16
CA HIS A 23 6.43 4.36 -7.25
C HIS A 23 6.30 5.00 -5.86
N CYS A 24 7.20 5.92 -5.53
CA CYS A 24 7.13 6.75 -4.33
C CYS A 24 6.44 8.06 -4.67
N ALA A 25 5.11 8.04 -4.78
CA ALA A 25 4.33 9.22 -5.14
C ALA A 25 3.29 9.53 -4.07
N PRO A 26 3.27 10.76 -3.54
CA PRO A 26 2.18 11.22 -2.70
C PRO A 26 0.84 11.14 -3.43
N TYR A 27 -0.20 10.88 -2.65
CA TYR A 27 -1.56 11.12 -3.09
C TYR A 27 -1.76 12.59 -3.48
N SER A 28 -2.52 12.78 -4.56
CA SER A 28 -3.03 14.10 -4.93
C SER A 28 -4.38 14.37 -4.27
N PHE A 29 -4.98 15.50 -4.60
CA PHE A 29 -6.37 15.81 -4.30
C PHE A 29 -7.38 14.76 -4.82
N SER A 30 -6.99 13.86 -5.74
CA SER A 30 -7.81 12.75 -6.22
C SER A 30 -8.16 11.75 -5.13
N ALA A 31 -7.40 11.70 -4.03
CA ALA A 31 -7.64 10.79 -2.92
C ALA A 31 -8.71 11.30 -1.94
N LEU A 32 -9.08 12.59 -2.00
CA LEU A 32 -10.09 13.16 -1.09
C LEU A 32 -11.41 12.38 -1.07
N PRO A 33 -11.98 11.90 -2.20
CA PRO A 33 -13.16 11.05 -2.15
C PRO A 33 -12.95 9.75 -1.38
N GLU A 34 -11.82 9.07 -1.54
CA GLU A 34 -11.54 7.83 -0.78
C GLU A 34 -11.42 8.12 0.71
N LEU A 35 -10.66 9.16 1.08
CA LEU A 35 -10.39 9.49 2.48
C LEU A 35 -11.62 10.03 3.22
N THR A 36 -12.44 10.86 2.57
CA THR A 36 -13.56 11.59 3.23
C THR A 36 -14.93 10.94 3.05
N LYS A 37 -15.07 9.99 2.11
CA LYS A 37 -16.34 9.29 1.92
C LYS A 37 -16.72 8.54 3.20
N PRO A 38 -18.01 8.53 3.62
CA PRO A 38 -18.43 7.85 4.83
C PRO A 38 -17.97 6.39 4.86
N LEU A 39 -17.58 5.93 6.04
CA LEU A 39 -17.17 4.54 6.25
C LEU A 39 -18.26 3.53 5.88
N SER A 40 -19.54 3.89 6.11
CA SER A 40 -20.70 3.09 5.70
C SER A 40 -20.80 2.87 4.18
N GLU A 41 -20.12 3.69 3.39
CA GLU A 41 -20.04 3.56 1.94
C GLU A 41 -18.67 3.05 1.46
N GLY A 42 -17.81 2.58 2.37
CA GLY A 42 -16.49 2.03 2.09
C GLY A 42 -15.38 3.07 1.87
N GLY A 43 -15.53 4.30 2.40
CA GLY A 43 -14.44 5.29 2.46
C GLY A 43 -13.77 5.35 3.83
N GLY A 44 -12.82 6.26 4.00
CA GLY A 44 -12.11 6.46 5.28
C GLY A 44 -12.90 7.19 6.36
N GLY A 45 -13.98 7.89 5.99
CA GLY A 45 -14.81 8.65 6.93
C GLY A 45 -14.09 9.82 7.59
N LEU A 46 -13.00 10.32 7.00
CA LEU A 46 -12.20 11.38 7.57
C LEU A 46 -12.84 12.75 7.40
N SER A 47 -12.56 13.64 8.36
CA SER A 47 -12.72 15.07 8.15
C SER A 47 -11.77 15.56 7.04
N ILE A 48 -12.00 16.78 6.54
CA ILE A 48 -11.09 17.34 5.53
C ILE A 48 -9.68 17.58 6.11
N ASP A 49 -9.58 17.97 7.38
CA ASP A 49 -8.29 18.25 8.03
C ASP A 49 -7.50 16.97 8.27
N ASP A 50 -8.14 15.90 8.74
CA ASP A 50 -7.51 14.58 8.89
C ASP A 50 -7.06 14.02 7.53
N ALA A 51 -7.84 14.27 6.47
CA ALA A 51 -7.43 13.90 5.11
C ALA A 51 -6.19 14.68 4.66
N LEU A 52 -6.09 15.97 4.99
CA LEU A 52 -4.89 16.77 4.71
C LEU A 52 -3.66 16.26 5.48
N ASP A 53 -3.83 15.77 6.71
CA ASP A 53 -2.76 15.13 7.48
C ASP A 53 -2.19 13.88 6.79
N VAL A 54 -3.07 13.06 6.20
CA VAL A 54 -2.65 11.88 5.42
C VAL A 54 -1.90 12.30 4.15
N LEU A 55 -2.41 13.29 3.42
CA LEU A 55 -1.75 13.80 2.21
C LEU A 55 -0.36 14.41 2.51
N ASP A 56 -0.26 15.19 3.60
CA ASP A 56 1.00 15.81 3.99
C ASP A 56 2.03 14.79 4.49
N LEU A 57 1.60 13.72 5.18
CA LEU A 57 2.50 12.60 5.51
C LEU A 57 3.17 12.04 4.26
N GLU A 58 2.39 11.73 3.22
CA GLU A 58 2.96 11.15 1.99
C GLU A 58 3.91 12.13 1.28
N ARG A 59 3.57 13.43 1.26
CA ARG A 59 4.46 14.49 0.78
C ARG A 59 5.78 14.50 1.53
N ARG A 60 5.75 14.42 2.88
CA ARG A 60 6.96 14.40 3.71
C ARG A 60 7.76 13.11 3.53
N VAL A 61 7.12 11.97 3.30
CA VAL A 61 7.83 10.71 3.04
C VAL A 61 8.71 10.82 1.80
N LEU A 62 8.19 11.37 0.69
CA LEU A 62 8.99 11.56 -0.52
C LEU A 62 10.24 12.42 -0.26
N LEU A 63 10.06 13.55 0.43
CA LEU A 63 11.18 14.46 0.77
C LEU A 63 12.20 13.78 1.68
N TRP A 64 11.73 13.08 2.71
CA TRP A 64 12.60 12.44 3.70
C TRP A 64 13.39 11.28 3.09
N VAL A 65 12.77 10.49 2.20
CA VAL A 65 13.43 9.39 1.50
C VAL A 65 14.53 9.93 0.59
N GLU A 66 14.25 10.96 -0.22
CA GLU A 66 15.27 11.59 -1.04
C GLU A 66 16.45 12.12 -0.21
N GLU A 67 16.15 12.91 0.82
CA GLU A 67 17.18 13.50 1.69
C GLU A 67 18.04 12.42 2.32
N THR A 68 17.42 11.34 2.81
CA THR A 68 18.13 10.22 3.44
C THR A 68 19.02 9.49 2.46
N VAL A 69 18.52 9.20 1.26
CA VAL A 69 19.30 8.50 0.23
C VAL A 69 20.54 9.29 -0.15
N HIS A 70 20.41 10.60 -0.33
CA HIS A 70 21.54 11.47 -0.63
C HIS A 70 22.50 11.61 0.55
N ARG A 71 21.98 11.85 1.77
CA ARG A 71 22.78 12.02 2.99
C ARG A 71 23.61 10.77 3.30
N GLU A 72 23.02 9.59 3.18
CA GLU A 72 23.68 8.32 3.48
C GLU A 72 24.52 7.79 2.30
N GLY A 73 24.45 8.43 1.13
CA GLY A 73 25.17 8.00 -0.07
C GLY A 73 24.76 6.60 -0.56
N TRP A 74 23.49 6.23 -0.41
CA TRP A 74 23.04 4.90 -0.80
C TRP A 74 22.92 4.77 -2.31
N GLU A 75 23.62 3.78 -2.89
CA GLU A 75 23.52 3.42 -4.31
C GLU A 75 22.20 2.71 -4.62
N ILE A 76 21.14 3.50 -4.75
CA ILE A 76 19.81 3.03 -5.14
C ILE A 76 19.33 3.80 -6.37
N ASP A 77 18.48 3.16 -7.19
CA ASP A 77 17.96 3.76 -8.42
C ASP A 77 16.83 4.76 -8.10
N LEU A 78 17.15 5.84 -7.38
CA LEU A 78 16.25 6.92 -7.03
C LEU A 78 16.21 7.95 -8.17
N TRP A 79 15.02 8.22 -8.66
CA TRP A 79 14.70 9.37 -9.48
C TRP A 79 13.60 10.17 -8.77
N LYS A 80 13.75 11.49 -8.72
CA LYS A 80 12.72 12.42 -8.26
C LYS A 80 12.36 13.37 -9.39
N GLY A 81 11.06 13.58 -9.57
CA GLY A 81 10.51 14.50 -10.53
C GLY A 81 9.02 14.67 -10.27
N GLU A 82 8.24 14.54 -11.32
CA GLU A 82 6.79 14.76 -11.26
C GLU A 82 6.02 13.53 -11.76
N LYS A 83 4.82 13.33 -11.19
CA LYS A 83 3.81 12.40 -11.65
C LYS A 83 2.71 13.17 -12.36
N VAL A 84 2.16 12.58 -13.41
CA VAL A 84 0.90 13.01 -14.02
C VAL A 84 -0.23 12.02 -13.75
N GLU A 85 -1.43 12.53 -13.45
CA GLU A 85 -2.64 11.72 -13.34
C GLU A 85 -3.58 12.03 -14.49
N VAL A 86 -3.57 11.16 -15.50
CA VAL A 86 -4.22 11.39 -16.78
C VAL A 86 -5.72 11.10 -16.69
N ARG A 87 -6.52 12.02 -17.24
CA ARG A 87 -7.97 11.86 -17.46
C ARG A 87 -8.26 11.76 -18.94
N LEU A 88 -9.17 10.85 -19.27
CA LEU A 88 -9.53 10.47 -20.64
C LEU A 88 -10.96 10.90 -20.98
N THR A 89 -11.78 11.18 -19.96
CA THR A 89 -13.16 11.62 -20.15
C THR A 89 -13.39 13.00 -19.58
N GLN A 90 -14.25 13.78 -20.25
CA GLN A 90 -14.64 15.10 -19.76
C GLN A 90 -15.32 15.01 -18.39
N THR A 91 -16.12 13.96 -18.13
CA THR A 91 -16.76 13.73 -16.84
C THR A 91 -15.74 13.58 -15.70
N GLN A 92 -14.67 12.80 -15.88
CA GLN A 92 -13.67 12.69 -14.83
C GLN A 92 -12.77 13.92 -14.74
N ALA A 93 -12.52 14.62 -15.85
CA ALA A 93 -11.88 15.93 -15.81
C ALA A 93 -12.69 16.90 -14.94
N GLN A 94 -14.01 17.02 -15.16
CA GLN A 94 -14.91 17.89 -14.38
C GLN A 94 -14.85 17.55 -12.89
N ARG A 95 -14.87 16.25 -12.58
CA ARG A 95 -14.73 15.79 -11.20
C ARG A 95 -13.40 16.22 -10.59
N MET A 96 -12.30 16.07 -11.30
CA MET A 96 -10.96 16.45 -10.80
C MET A 96 -10.82 17.96 -10.61
N ASP A 97 -11.40 18.79 -11.47
CA ASP A 97 -11.42 20.25 -11.29
C ASP A 97 -12.11 20.66 -9.98
N VAL A 98 -13.27 20.06 -9.68
CA VAL A 98 -13.98 20.27 -8.41
C VAL A 98 -13.12 19.83 -7.22
N LEU A 99 -12.46 18.67 -7.32
CA LEU A 99 -11.61 18.15 -6.25
C LEU A 99 -10.37 19.02 -6.02
N TYR A 100 -9.73 19.50 -7.08
CA TYR A 100 -8.60 20.42 -7.00
C TYR A 100 -8.99 21.70 -6.26
N LYS A 101 -10.10 22.34 -6.67
CA LYS A 101 -10.62 23.55 -6.01
C LYS A 101 -10.98 23.30 -4.55
N LYS A 102 -11.59 22.15 -4.24
CA LYS A 102 -11.93 21.75 -2.86
C LYS A 102 -10.67 21.60 -2.00
N TRP A 103 -9.67 20.88 -2.51
CA TRP A 103 -8.40 20.66 -1.84
C TRP A 103 -7.63 21.97 -1.62
N ALA A 104 -7.45 22.78 -2.68
CA ALA A 104 -6.74 24.06 -2.60
C ALA A 104 -7.40 25.00 -1.59
N LYS A 105 -8.75 25.08 -1.59
CA LYS A 105 -9.50 25.87 -0.61
C LYS A 105 -9.29 25.37 0.82
N ALA A 106 -9.27 24.05 1.03
CA ALA A 106 -9.02 23.46 2.36
C ALA A 106 -7.58 23.74 2.83
N ARG A 107 -6.59 23.53 1.96
CA ARG A 107 -5.17 23.84 2.24
C ARG A 107 -4.96 25.30 2.64
N ASN A 108 -5.51 26.24 1.88
CA ASN A 108 -5.35 27.67 2.15
C ASN A 108 -6.08 28.14 3.43
N LYS A 109 -7.06 27.37 3.92
CA LYS A 109 -7.77 27.67 5.17
C LYS A 109 -7.19 26.99 6.40
N SER A 110 -6.39 25.95 6.21
CA SER A 110 -5.82 25.17 7.30
C SER A 110 -4.65 25.93 7.93
N GLU A 111 -4.72 26.17 9.24
CA GLU A 111 -3.63 26.83 9.98
C GLU A 111 -2.30 26.05 9.88
N LYS A 112 -2.37 24.73 9.74
CA LYS A 112 -1.19 23.84 9.63
C LYS A 112 -0.51 23.91 8.25
N TYR A 113 -1.27 24.24 7.21
CA TYR A 113 -0.88 23.99 5.83
C TYR A 113 -0.91 25.19 4.88
N LYS A 114 -1.52 26.31 5.29
CA LYS A 114 -1.69 27.51 4.46
C LYS A 114 -0.39 28.11 3.93
N ASP A 115 0.72 27.94 4.66
CA ASP A 115 2.03 28.50 4.30
C ASP A 115 2.88 27.55 3.44
N ILE A 116 2.39 26.34 3.17
CA ILE A 116 3.05 25.37 2.29
C ILE A 116 2.48 25.51 0.87
N PRO A 117 3.29 25.85 -0.14
CA PRO A 117 2.82 26.00 -1.52
C PRO A 117 2.07 24.77 -2.02
N LEU A 118 1.06 25.00 -2.87
CA LEU A 118 0.35 23.90 -3.54
C LEU A 118 1.30 23.20 -4.51
N GLU A 119 1.66 21.97 -4.17
CA GLU A 119 2.58 21.13 -4.90
C GLU A 119 1.91 20.40 -6.08
N TRP A 120 0.58 20.37 -6.10
CA TRP A 120 -0.22 19.83 -7.19
C TRP A 120 -0.80 20.94 -8.05
N SER A 121 -0.77 20.73 -9.37
CA SER A 121 -1.41 21.57 -10.37
C SER A 121 -2.47 20.77 -11.14
N TRP A 122 -3.43 21.48 -11.73
CA TRP A 122 -4.49 20.91 -12.55
C TRP A 122 -4.52 21.62 -13.91
N THR A 123 -4.42 20.85 -14.99
CA THR A 123 -4.42 21.35 -16.38
C THR A 123 -5.66 20.88 -17.11
N TRP A 124 -6.49 21.85 -17.51
CA TRP A 124 -7.67 21.66 -18.37
C TRP A 124 -7.38 22.15 -19.79
N ASP A 125 -6.47 21.47 -20.48
CA ASP A 125 -6.17 21.76 -21.89
C ASP A 125 -5.83 20.43 -22.55
N GLU A 126 -6.70 20.00 -23.46
CA GLU A 126 -6.58 18.72 -24.15
C GLU A 126 -5.31 18.64 -25.01
N LYS A 127 -4.97 19.71 -25.75
CA LYS A 127 -3.76 19.73 -26.59
C LYS A 127 -2.52 19.64 -25.73
N LYS A 128 -2.49 20.41 -24.64
CA LYS A 128 -1.41 20.35 -23.66
C LYS A 128 -1.34 19.00 -22.95
N ALA A 129 -2.48 18.40 -22.59
CA ALA A 129 -2.53 17.09 -21.97
C ALA A 129 -1.95 16.00 -22.89
N GLN A 130 -2.31 16.00 -24.18
CA GLN A 130 -1.77 15.05 -25.15
C GLN A 130 -0.26 15.28 -25.38
N ALA A 131 0.16 16.53 -25.56
CA ALA A 131 1.56 16.87 -25.78
C ALA A 131 2.45 16.51 -24.57
N ASP A 132 2.04 16.89 -23.36
CA ASP A 132 2.84 16.71 -22.16
C ASP A 132 2.88 15.24 -21.71
N THR A 133 1.75 14.54 -21.79
CA THR A 133 1.65 13.16 -21.26
C THR A 133 1.97 12.09 -22.30
N ARG A 134 1.85 12.41 -23.60
CA ARG A 134 1.88 11.46 -24.73
C ARG A 134 0.85 10.33 -24.63
N PHE A 135 -0.18 10.51 -23.81
CA PHE A 135 -1.21 9.50 -23.58
C PHE A 135 -2.38 9.71 -24.56
N LYS A 136 -2.80 8.65 -25.25
CA LYS A 136 -3.86 8.70 -26.27
C LYS A 136 -5.18 9.15 -25.65
N GLY A 137 -5.80 10.17 -26.26
CA GLY A 137 -7.10 10.68 -25.80
C GLY A 137 -7.07 11.37 -24.44
N ALA A 138 -5.89 11.80 -23.96
CA ALA A 138 -5.82 12.63 -22.76
C ALA A 138 -6.58 13.94 -22.97
N VAL A 139 -7.50 14.25 -22.06
CA VAL A 139 -8.29 15.51 -22.07
C VAL A 139 -7.85 16.50 -21.01
N ALA A 140 -7.28 16.00 -19.91
CA ALA A 140 -6.80 16.79 -18.78
C ALA A 140 -5.84 15.95 -17.93
N TYR A 141 -5.05 16.61 -17.08
CA TYR A 141 -4.19 15.91 -16.12
C TYR A 141 -3.89 16.76 -14.89
N SER A 142 -3.66 16.09 -13.76
CA SER A 142 -3.00 16.72 -12.60
C SER A 142 -1.50 16.44 -12.67
N LYS A 143 -0.68 17.34 -12.12
CA LYS A 143 0.77 17.15 -12.02
C LYS A 143 1.27 17.56 -10.65
N GLY A 144 2.12 16.73 -10.05
CA GLY A 144 2.70 16.99 -8.73
C GLY A 144 3.95 16.16 -8.48
N PRO A 145 4.61 16.34 -7.32
CA PRO A 145 5.89 15.70 -7.04
C PRO A 145 5.76 14.18 -6.92
N ALA A 146 6.78 13.46 -7.40
CA ALA A 146 6.87 12.01 -7.26
C ALA A 146 8.31 11.52 -7.35
N GLY A 147 8.51 10.26 -6.99
CA GLY A 147 9.75 9.53 -7.17
C GLY A 147 9.54 8.12 -7.73
N SER A 148 10.58 7.62 -8.37
CA SER A 148 10.76 6.23 -8.78
C SER A 148 11.97 5.71 -8.04
N ILE A 149 11.83 4.61 -7.32
CA ILE A 149 12.88 4.05 -6.48
C ILE A 149 12.88 2.55 -6.63
N HIS A 150 14.04 1.93 -6.83
CA HIS A 150 14.14 0.47 -6.76
C HIS A 150 13.79 -0.02 -5.33
N PRO A 151 12.64 -0.69 -5.12
CA PRO A 151 12.10 -0.92 -3.78
C PRO A 151 12.99 -1.86 -2.94
N HIS A 152 13.42 -2.98 -3.54
CA HIS A 152 14.31 -3.92 -2.86
C HIS A 152 15.67 -3.30 -2.48
N LYS A 153 16.25 -2.45 -3.33
CA LYS A 153 17.51 -1.75 -3.01
C LYS A 153 17.33 -0.80 -1.83
N LEU A 154 16.23 -0.04 -1.78
CA LEU A 154 15.88 0.84 -0.66
C LEU A 154 15.72 0.04 0.64
N ALA A 155 14.89 -1.01 0.64
CA ALA A 155 14.69 -1.86 1.82
C ALA A 155 16.00 -2.48 2.31
N SER A 156 16.84 -2.96 1.38
CA SER A 156 18.15 -3.51 1.71
C SER A 156 19.11 -2.45 2.27
N ALA A 157 19.03 -1.21 1.81
CA ALA A 157 19.86 -0.11 2.30
C ALA A 157 19.51 0.24 3.75
N PHE A 158 18.22 0.34 4.09
CA PHE A 158 17.77 0.50 5.47
C PHE A 158 18.23 -0.66 6.36
N LEU A 159 18.05 -1.90 5.92
CA LEU A 159 18.49 -3.07 6.69
C LEU A 159 20.01 -3.06 6.92
N ARG A 160 20.82 -2.81 5.88
CA ARG A 160 22.28 -2.70 6.01
C ARG A 160 22.68 -1.58 6.98
N SER A 161 22.00 -0.44 6.93
CA SER A 161 22.21 0.66 7.86
C SER A 161 21.91 0.26 9.30
N ALA A 162 20.79 -0.44 9.53
CA ALA A 162 20.43 -0.95 10.85
C ALA A 162 21.46 -1.95 11.38
N LEU A 163 21.88 -2.92 10.56
CA LEU A 163 22.91 -3.90 10.95
C LEU A 163 24.26 -3.25 11.26
N LYS A 164 24.67 -2.24 10.47
CA LYS A 164 25.92 -1.50 10.68
C LYS A 164 25.95 -0.74 12.02
N SER A 165 24.79 -0.44 12.61
CA SER A 165 24.72 0.20 13.93
C SER A 165 25.22 -0.68 15.07
N GLY A 166 25.30 -2.00 14.87
CA GLY A 166 25.63 -2.97 15.92
C GLY A 166 24.51 -3.21 16.95
N GLN A 167 23.34 -2.59 16.77
CA GLN A 167 22.19 -2.69 17.68
C GLN A 167 21.02 -3.49 17.10
N ALA A 168 21.20 -4.07 15.92
CA ALA A 168 20.19 -4.85 15.24
C ALA A 168 20.78 -6.17 14.76
N GLU A 169 19.99 -7.23 14.91
CA GLU A 169 20.26 -8.56 14.40
C GLU A 169 19.18 -8.95 13.39
N LEU A 170 19.56 -9.73 12.37
CA LEU A 170 18.64 -10.24 11.36
C LEU A 170 18.55 -11.76 11.46
N TYR A 171 17.34 -12.26 11.68
CA TYR A 171 17.03 -13.68 11.64
C TYR A 171 16.13 -13.98 10.44
N SER A 172 16.71 -14.54 9.37
CA SER A 172 15.96 -15.04 8.22
C SER A 172 15.48 -16.47 8.43
N TRP A 173 14.46 -16.90 7.67
CA TRP A 173 13.85 -18.24 7.79
C TRP A 173 13.33 -18.54 9.21
N ALA A 174 12.84 -17.52 9.90
CA ALA A 174 12.32 -17.60 11.27
C ALA A 174 10.82 -17.23 11.29
N PRO A 175 9.93 -18.10 10.76
CA PRO A 175 8.50 -17.80 10.69
C PRO A 175 7.92 -17.73 12.11
N VAL A 176 7.36 -16.58 12.45
CA VAL A 176 6.61 -16.39 13.70
C VAL A 176 5.28 -17.13 13.60
N GLN A 177 5.00 -17.99 14.57
CA GLN A 177 3.79 -18.82 14.63
C GLN A 177 2.79 -18.34 15.70
N GLY A 178 3.23 -17.48 16.61
CA GLY A 178 2.37 -16.94 17.65
C GLY A 178 3.13 -15.97 18.55
N ILE A 179 2.38 -15.08 19.19
CA ILE A 179 2.88 -14.08 20.14
C ILE A 179 1.98 -14.16 21.37
N GLN A 180 2.58 -14.25 22.55
CA GLN A 180 1.83 -14.29 23.80
C GLN A 180 2.59 -13.56 24.91
N LYS A 181 1.85 -13.03 25.89
CA LYS A 181 2.45 -12.42 27.06
C LYS A 181 2.69 -13.46 28.14
N VAL A 182 3.93 -13.54 28.62
CA VAL A 182 4.38 -14.47 29.65
C VAL A 182 4.88 -13.69 30.85
N ASP A 183 4.70 -14.26 32.04
CA ASP A 183 5.24 -13.67 33.26
C ASP A 183 6.77 -13.69 33.17
N GLY A 184 7.41 -12.56 33.50
CA GLY A 184 8.86 -12.45 33.45
C GLY A 184 9.49 -13.28 34.57
N ALA A 185 10.58 -14.00 34.28
CA ALA A 185 11.45 -14.46 35.36
C ALA A 185 12.08 -13.23 36.00
N ALA A 186 11.79 -12.99 37.29
CA ALA A 186 12.44 -11.96 38.08
C ALA A 186 13.95 -12.21 38.08
N THR A 187 14.68 -11.50 37.22
CA THR A 187 16.12 -11.35 37.36
C THR A 187 16.39 -10.01 38.05
N VAL A 188 17.46 -10.00 38.85
CA VAL A 188 17.63 -9.24 40.11
C VAL A 188 17.70 -7.70 39.95
N GLU A 189 17.50 -7.16 38.76
CA GLU A 189 17.49 -5.72 38.53
C GLU A 189 16.12 -5.28 38.03
N LYS A 190 15.36 -4.65 38.94
CA LYS A 190 14.05 -4.02 38.76
C LYS A 190 13.78 -3.55 37.31
N GLN A 191 12.95 -4.30 36.57
CA GLN A 191 11.94 -3.82 35.62
C GLN A 191 11.39 -4.99 34.76
N SER A 192 10.37 -5.69 35.27
CA SER A 192 9.23 -6.14 34.47
C SER A 192 8.13 -6.66 35.40
N GLU A 193 7.48 -5.78 36.15
CA GLU A 193 6.21 -6.15 36.84
C GLU A 193 5.13 -6.54 35.80
N ASN A 194 5.29 -6.11 34.54
CA ASN A 194 4.29 -6.26 33.47
C ASN A 194 4.60 -7.40 32.48
N GLY A 195 5.47 -8.36 32.81
CA GLY A 195 5.78 -9.53 31.96
C GLY A 195 6.59 -9.23 30.68
N LEU A 196 6.85 -10.27 29.88
CA LEU A 196 7.55 -10.20 28.58
C LEU A 196 6.67 -10.77 27.47
N TRP A 197 6.93 -10.36 26.23
CA TRP A 197 6.34 -11.01 25.05
C TRP A 197 7.20 -12.19 24.62
N GLU A 198 6.61 -13.39 24.58
CA GLU A 198 7.21 -14.57 23.98
C GLU A 198 6.74 -14.70 22.52
N VAL A 199 7.70 -14.72 21.61
CA VAL A 199 7.52 -14.90 20.16
C VAL A 199 7.89 -16.33 19.82
N ASN A 200 6.90 -17.12 19.39
CA ASN A 200 7.08 -18.52 19.00
C ASN A 200 7.58 -18.62 17.55
N LEU A 201 8.75 -19.22 17.35
CA LEU A 201 9.38 -19.45 16.04
C LEU A 201 9.27 -20.92 15.59
N GLY A 202 8.36 -21.68 16.19
CA GLY A 202 8.13 -23.10 15.92
C GLY A 202 9.37 -23.95 16.22
N LYS A 203 9.84 -24.70 15.22
CA LYS A 203 11.02 -25.57 15.35
C LYS A 203 12.32 -24.81 15.64
N ARG A 204 12.36 -23.48 15.42
CA ARG A 204 13.53 -22.64 15.71
C ARG A 204 13.56 -22.13 17.15
N GLY A 205 12.56 -22.49 17.97
CA GLY A 205 12.50 -22.12 19.37
C GLY A 205 11.64 -20.88 19.62
N LYS A 206 12.02 -20.10 20.62
CA LYS A 206 11.25 -18.97 21.13
C LYS A 206 12.18 -17.81 21.42
N LEU A 207 11.70 -16.59 21.21
CA LEU A 207 12.38 -15.35 21.59
C LEU A 207 11.52 -14.60 22.61
N ARG A 208 12.16 -13.88 23.54
CA ARG A 208 11.47 -13.02 24.50
C ARG A 208 11.91 -11.58 24.32
N ALA A 209 10.96 -10.66 24.33
CA ALA A 209 11.21 -9.24 24.16
C ALA A 209 10.28 -8.39 25.05
N ARG A 210 10.75 -7.21 25.46
CA ARG A 210 9.90 -6.22 26.14
C ARG A 210 8.93 -5.56 25.15
N ASN A 211 9.41 -5.29 23.94
CA ASN A 211 8.63 -4.68 22.86
C ASN A 211 8.63 -5.60 21.62
N VAL A 212 7.47 -5.78 21.00
CA VAL A 212 7.24 -6.53 19.76
C VAL A 212 6.42 -5.66 18.82
N VAL A 213 6.94 -5.45 17.61
CA VAL A 213 6.24 -4.71 16.54
C VAL A 213 5.89 -5.66 15.41
N ILE A 214 4.60 -5.84 15.14
CA ILE A 214 4.10 -6.69 14.06
C ILE A 214 4.09 -5.87 12.75
N CYS A 215 5.07 -6.14 11.89
CA CYS A 215 5.24 -5.50 10.57
C CYS A 215 4.98 -6.47 9.40
N THR A 216 4.18 -7.52 9.59
CA THR A 216 3.93 -8.57 8.58
C THR A 216 2.83 -8.22 7.58
N ASN A 217 2.30 -7.00 7.63
CA ASN A 217 1.33 -6.42 6.70
C ASN A 217 0.13 -7.35 6.38
N ALA A 218 0.14 -8.00 5.22
CA ALA A 218 -0.94 -8.89 4.78
C ALA A 218 -1.00 -10.22 5.54
N TYR A 219 0.09 -10.59 6.22
CA TYR A 219 0.15 -11.79 7.04
C TYR A 219 -0.14 -11.51 8.52
N THR A 220 -0.33 -10.24 8.91
CA THR A 220 -0.75 -9.82 10.25
C THR A 220 -2.01 -10.56 10.75
N PRO A 221 -3.07 -10.78 9.93
CA PRO A 221 -4.24 -11.56 10.36
C PRO A 221 -3.89 -12.97 10.88
N GLY A 222 -2.85 -13.59 10.31
CA GLY A 222 -2.41 -14.92 10.72
C GLY A 222 -1.81 -14.97 12.13
N LEU A 223 -1.30 -13.86 12.64
CA LEU A 223 -0.73 -13.74 14.00
C LEU A 223 -1.76 -13.30 15.04
N LEU A 224 -2.81 -12.59 14.61
CA LEU A 224 -3.84 -12.00 15.49
C LEU A 224 -5.21 -12.65 15.28
N LYS A 225 -5.23 -13.98 15.08
CA LYS A 225 -6.47 -14.74 14.82
C LYS A 225 -7.48 -14.59 15.95
N GLY A 226 -8.75 -14.49 15.57
CA GLY A 226 -9.90 -14.33 16.47
C GLY A 226 -10.15 -12.88 16.91
N THR A 227 -9.32 -11.93 16.51
CA THR A 227 -9.40 -10.53 16.96
C THR A 227 -10.14 -9.64 15.96
N ASP A 228 -10.50 -8.42 16.37
CA ASP A 228 -11.02 -7.42 15.43
C ASP A 228 -9.97 -6.96 14.42
N ILE A 229 -8.68 -6.97 14.79
CA ILE A 229 -7.59 -6.65 13.86
C ILE A 229 -7.54 -7.66 12.70
N GLU A 230 -7.77 -8.95 12.95
CA GLU A 230 -7.87 -9.95 11.86
C GLU A 230 -8.97 -9.57 10.86
N ARG A 231 -10.15 -9.23 11.36
CA ARG A 231 -11.33 -8.86 10.54
C ARG A 231 -11.14 -7.52 9.82
N PHE A 232 -10.34 -6.62 10.41
CA PHE A 232 -10.11 -5.28 9.87
C PHE A 232 -9.19 -5.29 8.66
N LEU A 233 -8.39 -6.35 8.49
CA LEU A 233 -7.36 -6.47 7.48
C LEU A 233 -7.78 -7.47 6.40
N THR A 234 -7.70 -7.07 5.13
CA THR A 234 -7.97 -7.95 3.99
C THR A 234 -6.72 -8.07 3.12
N PRO A 235 -6.04 -9.23 3.09
CA PRO A 235 -4.95 -9.49 2.15
C PRO A 235 -5.46 -9.36 0.72
N PHE A 236 -4.65 -8.80 -0.19
CA PHE A 236 -4.98 -8.80 -1.60
C PHE A 236 -3.75 -8.92 -2.51
N GLN A 237 -3.90 -9.63 -3.61
CA GLN A 237 -2.83 -9.86 -4.59
C GLN A 237 -2.80 -8.73 -5.62
N GLY A 238 -1.67 -8.02 -5.73
CA GLY A 238 -1.40 -7.07 -6.81
C GLY A 238 -0.63 -7.72 -7.96
N GLN A 239 -0.79 -7.17 -9.17
CA GLN A 239 -0.09 -7.61 -10.38
C GLN A 239 0.81 -6.49 -10.89
N ALA A 240 2.04 -6.82 -11.27
CA ALA A 240 2.96 -5.87 -11.88
C ALA A 240 3.69 -6.50 -13.07
N ALA A 241 4.13 -5.64 -13.97
CA ALA A 241 4.96 -6.03 -15.10
C ALA A 241 6.08 -5.03 -15.34
N ASN A 242 7.09 -5.54 -16.03
CA ASN A 242 8.19 -4.77 -16.55
C ASN A 242 8.19 -4.88 -18.08
N VAL A 243 8.25 -3.72 -18.73
CA VAL A 243 8.22 -3.55 -20.18
C VAL A 243 9.50 -2.85 -20.62
N THR A 244 10.22 -3.45 -21.57
CA THR A 244 11.30 -2.76 -22.27
C THR A 244 10.66 -1.95 -23.39
N PRO A 245 10.72 -0.59 -23.33
CA PRO A 245 10.09 0.25 -24.34
C PRO A 245 10.85 0.19 -25.69
N PRO A 246 10.17 0.45 -26.82
CA PRO A 246 10.83 0.62 -28.11
C PRO A 246 11.68 1.91 -28.13
N PRO A 247 12.48 2.15 -29.20
CA PRO A 247 13.33 3.35 -29.28
C PRO A 247 12.54 4.67 -29.21
N THR A 248 11.27 4.69 -29.64
CA THR A 248 10.41 5.87 -29.55
C THR A 248 10.02 6.26 -28.11
N TYR A 249 10.33 5.41 -27.13
CA TYR A 249 10.09 5.61 -25.70
C TYR A 249 11.34 5.36 -24.84
N SER A 250 12.54 5.42 -25.45
CA SER A 250 13.83 5.17 -24.80
C SER A 250 14.77 6.37 -24.89
N GLY A 251 15.81 6.41 -24.05
CA GLY A 251 16.84 7.47 -24.07
C GLY A 251 16.23 8.87 -23.88
N SER A 252 16.56 9.81 -24.75
CA SER A 252 15.98 11.17 -24.75
C SER A 252 14.48 11.21 -25.03
N SER A 253 13.90 10.11 -25.54
CA SER A 253 12.47 9.97 -25.79
C SER A 253 11.75 9.19 -24.70
N SER A 254 12.39 8.93 -23.56
CA SER A 254 11.74 8.31 -22.41
C SER A 254 10.57 9.15 -21.90
N LEU A 255 9.68 8.52 -21.15
CA LEU A 255 8.63 9.27 -20.47
C LEU A 255 9.24 10.24 -19.46
N ALA A 256 8.78 11.50 -19.48
CA ALA A 256 9.30 12.55 -18.60
C ALA A 256 8.76 12.46 -17.17
N TYR A 257 7.66 11.73 -16.97
CA TYR A 257 6.91 11.66 -15.73
C TYR A 257 6.74 10.22 -15.25
N THR A 258 6.29 10.06 -14.01
CA THR A 258 5.54 8.86 -13.62
C THR A 258 4.05 9.08 -13.85
N TYR A 259 3.27 8.00 -13.89
CA TYR A 259 1.89 8.06 -14.37
C TYR A 259 0.94 7.36 -13.41
N THR A 260 -0.28 7.91 -13.31
CA THR A 260 -1.50 7.14 -13.10
C THR A 260 -2.52 7.55 -14.16
N SER A 261 -3.49 6.70 -14.47
CA SER A 261 -4.53 7.00 -15.46
C SER A 261 -5.90 6.48 -15.04
N GLU A 262 -6.96 7.20 -15.43
CA GLU A 262 -8.37 6.95 -15.13
C GLU A 262 -8.82 5.49 -15.26
N ASN A 263 -8.34 4.79 -16.29
CA ASN A 263 -8.68 3.40 -16.58
C ASN A 263 -7.42 2.57 -16.81
N GLY A 264 -6.36 2.81 -16.05
CA GLY A 264 -5.11 2.11 -16.29
C GLY A 264 -4.36 1.76 -15.03
N THR A 265 -3.08 1.97 -15.11
CA THR A 265 -2.12 1.47 -14.14
C THR A 265 -1.41 2.65 -13.51
N TYR A 266 -0.71 2.42 -12.40
CA TYR A 266 0.42 3.30 -12.10
C TYR A 266 1.63 2.81 -12.88
N LEU A 267 2.48 3.74 -13.32
CA LEU A 267 3.62 3.42 -14.15
C LEU A 267 4.79 4.34 -13.84
N ILE A 268 5.99 3.78 -13.80
CA ILE A 268 7.23 4.52 -13.66
C ILE A 268 8.23 4.10 -14.73
N SER A 269 9.00 5.05 -15.23
CA SER A 269 10.20 4.75 -16.02
C SER A 269 11.38 4.65 -15.09
N THR A 270 12.05 3.50 -15.12
CA THR A 270 13.26 3.27 -14.34
C THR A 270 14.49 3.55 -15.21
N PRO A 271 15.58 4.09 -14.66
CA PRO A 271 16.81 4.34 -15.43
C PRO A 271 17.43 3.09 -16.04
N HIS A 272 17.18 1.89 -15.48
CA HIS A 272 17.91 0.66 -15.82
C HIS A 272 17.05 -0.55 -16.17
N ALA A 273 15.77 -0.56 -15.81
CA ALA A 273 14.89 -1.70 -16.04
C ALA A 273 13.78 -1.40 -17.07
N GLY A 274 13.76 -0.22 -17.69
CA GLY A 274 12.65 0.18 -18.56
C GLY A 274 11.42 0.61 -17.77
N ILE A 275 10.23 0.29 -18.25
CA ILE A 275 8.97 0.74 -17.67
C ILE A 275 8.40 -0.31 -16.73
N VAL A 276 8.09 0.08 -15.50
CA VAL A 276 7.41 -0.78 -14.52
C VAL A 276 6.00 -0.26 -14.28
N LEU A 277 5.02 -1.16 -14.33
CA LEU A 277 3.60 -0.82 -14.20
C LEU A 277 2.86 -1.82 -13.31
N GLY A 278 1.90 -1.33 -12.53
CA GLY A 278 1.10 -2.16 -11.62
C GLY A 278 -0.41 -1.94 -11.75
N LEU A 279 -1.11 -3.03 -12.08
CA LEU A 279 -2.56 -3.01 -12.28
C LEU A 279 -3.26 -2.82 -10.93
N THR A 280 -3.98 -1.70 -10.78
CA THR A 280 -4.77 -1.41 -9.58
C THR A 280 -5.98 -2.35 -9.51
N SER A 281 -6.31 -2.86 -8.32
CA SER A 281 -7.44 -3.77 -8.09
C SER A 281 -8.77 -3.24 -8.66
N ASP A 282 -9.05 -1.96 -8.42
CA ASP A 282 -10.24 -1.29 -8.92
C ASP A 282 -10.38 -1.35 -10.45
N ASN A 283 -9.29 -1.06 -11.18
CA ASN A 283 -9.30 -1.09 -12.63
C ASN A 283 -9.31 -2.51 -13.17
N ALA A 284 -8.65 -3.47 -12.49
CA ALA A 284 -8.72 -4.87 -12.85
C ALA A 284 -10.16 -5.38 -12.86
N ILE A 285 -10.94 -5.01 -11.84
CA ILE A 285 -12.35 -5.40 -11.69
C ILE A 285 -13.24 -4.64 -12.68
N LYS A 286 -13.12 -3.30 -12.75
CA LYS A 286 -13.97 -2.47 -13.62
C LYS A 286 -13.82 -2.83 -15.11
N GLN A 287 -12.64 -3.29 -15.51
CA GLN A 287 -12.36 -3.70 -16.89
C GLN A 287 -12.57 -5.19 -17.15
N GLY A 288 -12.98 -5.98 -16.15
CA GLY A 288 -13.17 -7.42 -16.29
C GLY A 288 -11.88 -8.19 -16.57
N VAL A 289 -10.72 -7.65 -16.16
CA VAL A 289 -9.41 -8.31 -16.28
C VAL A 289 -9.24 -9.36 -15.17
N MET A 290 -9.77 -9.07 -13.98
CA MET A 290 -9.74 -9.96 -12.82
C MET A 290 -11.02 -9.80 -12.00
N ASP A 291 -11.42 -10.88 -11.34
CA ASP A 291 -12.52 -10.89 -10.38
C ASP A 291 -12.04 -10.53 -8.97
N LYS A 292 -12.96 -10.04 -8.13
CA LYS A 292 -12.69 -9.80 -6.70
C LYS A 292 -12.10 -11.02 -5.98
N LYS A 293 -12.58 -12.23 -6.28
CA LYS A 293 -12.11 -13.49 -5.66
C LYS A 293 -10.67 -13.84 -6.02
N GLU A 294 -10.17 -13.34 -7.15
CA GLU A 294 -8.79 -13.54 -7.59
C GLU A 294 -7.84 -12.56 -6.89
N ILE A 295 -8.37 -11.43 -6.42
CA ILE A 295 -7.63 -10.34 -5.78
C ILE A 295 -7.70 -10.43 -4.26
N TYR A 296 -8.90 -10.34 -3.68
CA TYR A 296 -9.13 -10.16 -2.25
C TYR A 296 -9.21 -11.49 -1.50
N GLY A 297 -8.57 -11.55 -0.34
CA GLY A 297 -8.39 -12.78 0.43
C GLY A 297 -7.35 -13.73 -0.17
N ASN A 298 -6.64 -13.32 -1.22
CA ASN A 298 -5.60 -14.10 -1.87
C ASN A 298 -4.22 -13.69 -1.33
N TRP A 299 -3.52 -14.65 -0.71
CA TRP A 299 -2.17 -14.48 -0.16
C TRP A 299 -1.10 -15.29 -0.91
N ASN A 300 -1.47 -15.94 -2.03
CA ASN A 300 -0.55 -16.75 -2.80
C ASN A 300 0.10 -15.90 -3.90
N ASP A 301 1.35 -15.46 -3.74
CA ASP A 301 2.11 -14.69 -4.75
C ASP A 301 3.03 -15.56 -5.62
N SER A 302 2.78 -16.87 -5.71
CA SER A 302 3.59 -17.77 -6.54
C SER A 302 3.25 -17.73 -8.04
N TYR A 303 2.18 -17.02 -8.41
CA TYR A 303 1.69 -16.98 -9.78
C TYR A 303 1.18 -15.59 -10.16
N VAL A 304 1.14 -15.33 -11.46
CA VAL A 304 0.55 -14.13 -12.08
C VAL A 304 -0.75 -14.55 -12.76
N GLN A 305 -1.78 -13.72 -12.70
CA GLN A 305 -3.02 -14.02 -13.40
C GLN A 305 -2.85 -13.83 -14.92
N PRO A 306 -3.15 -14.83 -15.77
CA PRO A 306 -2.87 -14.75 -17.20
C PRO A 306 -3.55 -13.56 -17.90
N ALA A 307 -4.78 -13.22 -17.51
CA ALA A 307 -5.50 -12.07 -18.04
C ALA A 307 -4.81 -10.74 -17.67
N ALA A 308 -4.32 -10.62 -16.44
CA ALA A 308 -3.57 -9.46 -15.99
C ALA A 308 -2.20 -9.36 -16.66
N GLU A 309 -1.49 -10.48 -16.82
CA GLU A 309 -0.21 -10.54 -17.53
C GLU A 309 -0.35 -10.03 -18.97
N LYS A 310 -1.37 -10.50 -19.69
CA LYS A 310 -1.68 -10.03 -21.05
C LYS A 310 -2.03 -8.55 -21.06
N TRP A 311 -2.93 -8.12 -20.17
CA TRP A 311 -3.36 -6.72 -20.09
C TRP A 311 -2.17 -5.78 -19.83
N LEU A 312 -1.31 -6.13 -18.86
CA LEU A 312 -0.12 -5.37 -18.51
C LEU A 312 0.87 -5.30 -19.69
N GLY A 313 1.08 -6.41 -20.40
CA GLY A 313 1.99 -6.42 -21.54
C GLY A 313 1.53 -5.59 -22.72
N GLU A 314 0.22 -5.47 -22.93
CA GLU A 314 -0.36 -4.68 -24.02
C GLU A 314 -0.61 -3.21 -23.65
N PHE A 315 -0.53 -2.86 -22.35
CA PHE A 315 -0.97 -1.56 -21.84
C PHE A 315 -0.28 -0.39 -22.52
N CYS A 316 1.06 -0.38 -22.57
CA CYS A 316 1.80 0.77 -23.08
C CYS A 316 1.50 1.02 -24.57
N LYS A 317 1.58 -0.04 -25.39
CA LYS A 317 1.27 0.01 -26.83
C LYS A 317 -0.14 0.53 -27.12
N LYS A 318 -1.13 0.13 -26.32
CA LYS A 318 -2.51 0.58 -26.48
C LYS A 318 -2.69 2.05 -26.14
N ASN A 319 -2.02 2.53 -25.08
CA ASN A 319 -2.36 3.81 -24.45
C ASN A 319 -1.41 4.97 -24.75
N PHE A 320 -0.19 4.72 -25.22
CA PHE A 320 0.79 5.77 -25.51
C PHE A 320 0.89 6.08 -27.01
N GLU A 321 0.86 7.37 -27.34
CA GLU A 321 0.87 7.89 -28.71
C GLU A 321 2.23 7.67 -29.40
N GLY A 322 2.25 7.23 -30.66
CA GLY A 322 3.52 6.92 -31.34
C GLY A 322 4.36 5.82 -30.67
N TRP A 323 3.74 4.88 -29.93
CA TRP A 323 4.43 3.67 -29.47
C TRP A 323 4.88 2.85 -30.69
N GLY A 324 6.21 2.73 -30.85
CA GLY A 324 6.81 2.12 -32.04
C GLY A 324 6.60 0.61 -32.12
N GLU A 325 7.10 0.01 -33.20
CA GLU A 325 7.18 -1.44 -33.30
C GLU A 325 8.21 -1.97 -32.30
N GLU A 326 7.83 -3.02 -31.57
CA GLU A 326 8.69 -3.69 -30.59
C GLU A 326 9.58 -4.70 -31.30
N ALA A 327 10.89 -4.55 -31.16
CA ALA A 327 11.87 -5.51 -31.66
C ALA A 327 11.95 -6.76 -30.76
N VAL A 328 12.72 -7.77 -31.19
CA VAL A 328 13.02 -8.93 -30.35
C VAL A 328 13.72 -8.48 -29.07
N GLY A 329 13.13 -8.79 -27.92
CA GLY A 329 13.63 -8.36 -26.61
C GLY A 329 12.98 -7.06 -26.09
N GLU A 330 12.07 -6.44 -26.84
CA GLU A 330 11.22 -5.33 -26.40
C GLU A 330 9.81 -5.83 -26.03
N GLY A 331 9.02 -4.98 -25.38
CA GLY A 331 7.72 -5.35 -24.82
C GLY A 331 7.84 -5.95 -23.42
N ARG A 332 6.86 -6.75 -23.01
CA ARG A 332 6.77 -7.29 -21.64
C ARG A 332 7.80 -8.38 -21.38
N ILE A 333 8.79 -8.06 -20.54
CA ILE A 333 9.90 -8.96 -20.20
C ILE A 333 9.57 -9.83 -18.99
N ARG A 334 8.92 -9.25 -17.98
CA ARG A 334 8.56 -9.95 -16.73
C ARG A 334 7.21 -9.50 -16.24
N ALA A 335 6.51 -10.42 -15.59
CA ALA A 335 5.36 -10.13 -14.76
C ALA A 335 5.51 -10.87 -13.42
N TRP A 336 4.97 -10.28 -12.36
CA TRP A 336 5.03 -10.86 -11.02
C TRP A 336 3.85 -10.38 -10.18
N THR A 337 3.67 -11.03 -9.04
CA THR A 337 2.68 -10.63 -8.05
C THR A 337 3.34 -10.21 -6.75
N GLY A 338 2.56 -9.51 -5.93
CA GLY A 338 2.92 -9.17 -4.55
C GLY A 338 1.67 -9.05 -3.71
N ILE A 339 1.77 -9.44 -2.43
CA ILE A 339 0.63 -9.41 -1.51
C ILE A 339 0.62 -8.09 -0.75
N GLN A 340 -0.48 -7.36 -0.86
CA GLN A 340 -0.77 -6.13 -0.14
C GLN A 340 -1.85 -6.38 0.91
N CYS A 341 -2.14 -5.37 1.73
CA CYS A 341 -3.13 -5.49 2.79
C CYS A 341 -4.04 -4.26 2.76
N ALA A 342 -5.31 -4.51 2.54
CA ALA A 342 -6.34 -3.51 2.62
C ALA A 342 -6.89 -3.41 4.06
N THR A 343 -7.42 -2.25 4.42
CA THR A 343 -8.08 -2.03 5.70
C THR A 343 -9.51 -1.55 5.50
N GLN A 344 -10.41 -1.85 6.43
CA GLN A 344 -11.83 -1.50 6.29
C GLN A 344 -12.10 0.00 6.11
N ASP A 345 -11.20 0.86 6.59
CA ASP A 345 -11.28 2.31 6.46
C ASP A 345 -10.20 2.92 5.56
N THR A 346 -9.50 2.14 4.74
CA THR A 346 -8.46 2.59 3.78
C THR A 346 -7.19 3.21 4.40
N LEU A 347 -7.11 3.25 5.74
CA LEU A 347 -5.99 3.81 6.50
C LEU A 347 -5.20 2.71 7.20
N PRO A 348 -3.87 2.82 7.34
CA PRO A 348 -3.07 1.84 8.05
C PRO A 348 -3.43 1.75 9.54
N LEU A 349 -3.09 0.61 10.14
CA LEU A 349 -3.09 0.39 11.58
C LEU A 349 -1.66 0.59 12.09
N ILE A 350 -1.43 1.66 12.86
CA ILE A 350 -0.12 1.99 13.42
C ILE A 350 -0.26 2.34 14.91
N GLY A 351 0.52 1.66 15.76
CA GLY A 351 0.59 1.95 17.20
C GLY A 351 0.33 0.71 18.06
N SER A 352 0.01 0.97 19.33
CA SER A 352 -0.22 -0.06 20.34
C SER A 352 -1.45 -0.91 20.02
N VAL A 353 -1.36 -2.22 20.23
CA VAL A 353 -2.51 -3.13 20.11
C VAL A 353 -3.45 -2.90 21.30
N PRO A 354 -4.76 -2.63 21.11
CA PRO A 354 -5.69 -2.44 22.22
C PRO A 354 -5.81 -3.70 23.10
N LEU A 355 -6.08 -3.52 24.41
CA LEU A 355 -6.20 -4.63 25.38
C LEU A 355 -7.20 -5.68 24.93
N GLN A 356 -8.33 -5.26 24.37
CA GLN A 356 -9.43 -6.11 23.89
C GLN A 356 -9.04 -7.03 22.73
N GLN A 357 -7.87 -6.79 22.13
CA GLN A 357 -7.34 -7.60 21.03
C GLN A 357 -6.40 -8.70 21.55
N LEU A 358 -6.21 -8.82 22.86
CA LEU A 358 -5.37 -9.83 23.49
C LEU A 358 -6.21 -11.03 23.94
N GLN A 359 -5.57 -12.21 23.97
CA GLN A 359 -6.19 -13.43 24.51
C GLN A 359 -6.43 -13.35 26.02
N ASP A 360 -5.57 -12.61 26.73
CA ASP A 360 -5.66 -12.41 28.18
C ASP A 360 -5.43 -10.92 28.50
N GLU A 361 -6.53 -10.16 28.56
CA GLU A 361 -6.49 -8.71 28.83
C GLU A 361 -5.81 -8.38 30.16
N LYS A 362 -5.86 -9.29 31.15
CA LYS A 362 -5.30 -9.08 32.49
C LYS A 362 -3.78 -8.96 32.47
N LYS A 363 -3.13 -9.49 31.43
CA LYS A 363 -1.66 -9.41 31.26
C LYS A 363 -1.19 -8.09 30.63
N GLY A 364 -2.12 -7.24 30.19
CA GLY A 364 -1.80 -5.93 29.62
C GLY A 364 -1.25 -5.98 28.20
N ASN A 365 -1.34 -4.87 27.48
CA ASN A 365 -0.91 -4.70 26.08
C ASN A 365 0.42 -3.98 25.91
N GLU A 366 1.02 -3.51 27.00
CA GLU A 366 2.30 -2.81 26.98
C GLU A 366 3.35 -3.63 26.23
N GLY A 367 4.03 -2.97 25.29
CA GLY A 367 5.06 -3.56 24.47
C GLY A 367 4.57 -4.26 23.20
N LEU A 368 3.26 -4.32 22.89
CA LEU A 368 2.79 -4.88 21.61
C LEU A 368 2.26 -3.81 20.67
N TYR A 369 2.85 -3.75 19.48
CA TYR A 369 2.54 -2.75 18.47
C TYR A 369 2.29 -3.39 17.10
N VAL A 370 1.57 -2.70 16.23
CA VAL A 370 1.33 -3.10 14.83
C VAL A 370 1.71 -1.94 13.91
N ALA A 371 2.27 -2.26 12.74
CA ALA A 371 2.37 -1.37 11.59
C ALA A 371 1.99 -2.16 10.32
N ALA A 372 0.73 -2.10 9.93
CA ALA A 372 0.17 -2.94 8.85
C ALA A 372 -0.99 -2.25 8.12
N GLY A 373 -1.42 -2.82 6.99
CA GLY A 373 -2.60 -2.35 6.28
C GLY A 373 -2.35 -1.09 5.46
N PHE A 374 -1.20 -1.00 4.78
CA PHE A 374 -0.83 0.22 4.07
C PHE A 374 -1.64 0.51 2.79
N GLN A 375 -2.69 -0.26 2.46
CA GLN A 375 -3.61 -0.01 1.34
C GLN A 375 -2.91 0.13 -0.03
N GLY A 376 -1.75 -0.49 -0.21
CA GLY A 376 -0.94 -0.33 -1.43
C GLY A 376 -0.12 0.97 -1.51
N HIS A 377 -0.19 1.82 -0.50
CA HIS A 377 0.55 3.08 -0.37
C HIS A 377 1.83 2.94 0.48
N GLY A 378 2.39 1.73 0.58
CA GLY A 378 3.53 1.45 1.45
C GLY A 378 4.76 2.32 1.16
N MET A 379 5.11 2.50 -0.12
CA MET A 379 6.25 3.35 -0.53
C MET A 379 6.11 4.82 -0.14
N ALA A 380 4.87 5.31 0.01
CA ALA A 380 4.58 6.68 0.35
C ALA A 380 4.29 6.88 1.85
N ARG A 381 4.23 5.82 2.66
CA ARG A 381 3.83 5.90 4.08
C ARG A 381 4.83 5.28 5.05
N ILE A 382 5.35 4.09 4.74
CA ILE A 382 6.04 3.23 5.72
C ILE A 382 7.16 3.97 6.42
N VAL A 383 8.06 4.63 5.68
CA VAL A 383 9.32 5.15 6.21
C VAL A 383 9.11 6.13 7.38
N LEU A 384 8.27 7.16 7.20
CA LEU A 384 7.98 8.08 8.30
C LEU A 384 7.03 7.48 9.33
N SER A 385 6.06 6.66 8.90
CA SER A 385 5.17 5.96 9.83
C SER A 385 5.94 5.11 10.85
N THR A 386 6.93 4.34 10.40
CA THR A 386 7.76 3.51 11.27
C THR A 386 8.77 4.32 12.08
N LYS A 387 9.26 5.44 11.52
CA LYS A 387 10.11 6.37 12.29
C LYS A 387 9.35 6.95 13.48
N TYR A 388 8.14 7.48 13.26
CA TYR A 388 7.32 8.04 14.34
C TYR A 388 6.79 6.96 15.28
N LEU A 389 6.53 5.73 14.80
CA LEU A 389 6.22 4.60 15.68
C LEU A 389 7.40 4.27 16.61
N ALA A 390 8.63 4.22 16.10
CA ALA A 390 9.81 3.99 16.94
C ALA A 390 9.98 5.09 18.00
N GLU A 391 9.76 6.35 17.63
CA GLU A 391 9.74 7.49 18.55
C GLU A 391 8.66 7.32 19.64
N TYR A 392 7.44 6.94 19.26
CA TYR A 392 6.34 6.65 20.19
C TYR A 392 6.68 5.50 21.15
N ILE A 393 7.28 4.41 20.68
CA ILE A 393 7.69 3.28 21.52
C ILE A 393 8.70 3.72 22.59
N THR A 394 9.64 4.61 22.22
CA THR A 394 10.70 5.06 23.14
C THR A 394 10.29 6.18 24.09
N THR A 395 9.36 7.04 23.68
CA THR A 395 8.99 8.24 24.44
C THR A 395 7.62 8.14 25.12
N GLY A 396 6.77 7.22 24.66
CA GLY A 396 5.36 7.14 25.04
C GLY A 396 4.49 8.27 24.48
N GLN A 397 5.04 9.17 23.65
CA GLN A 397 4.33 10.34 23.12
C GLN A 397 4.01 10.17 21.64
N TRP A 398 2.76 10.45 21.26
CA TRP A 398 2.37 10.45 19.86
C TRP A 398 2.93 11.70 19.17
N ASN A 399 3.56 11.53 18.01
CA ASN A 399 4.08 12.65 17.24
C ASN A 399 2.99 13.15 16.26
N ASP A 400 2.67 14.45 16.31
CA ASP A 400 1.65 15.08 15.45
C ASP A 400 1.99 15.04 13.95
N GLY A 401 3.22 14.66 13.60
CA GLY A 401 3.65 14.33 12.25
C GLY A 401 3.12 12.98 11.74
N LEU A 402 2.56 12.12 12.60
CA LEU A 402 1.85 10.90 12.25
C LEU A 402 0.34 11.12 12.39
N PRO A 403 -0.46 10.92 11.33
CA PRO A 403 -1.91 11.15 11.40
C PRO A 403 -2.57 10.37 12.53
N SER A 404 -3.30 11.06 13.40
CA SER A 404 -4.04 10.45 14.52
C SER A 404 -5.07 9.42 14.04
N SER A 405 -5.56 9.57 12.80
CA SER A 405 -6.44 8.62 12.12
C SER A 405 -5.82 7.23 11.91
N PHE A 406 -4.49 7.09 12.06
CA PHE A 406 -3.79 5.80 11.96
C PHE A 406 -3.75 5.03 13.28
N ILE A 407 -4.05 5.69 14.41
CA ILE A 407 -4.06 5.08 15.74
C ILE A 407 -5.03 3.90 15.75
N ILE A 408 -4.63 2.84 16.43
CA ILE A 408 -5.44 1.64 16.63
C ILE A 408 -6.25 1.85 17.92
N THR A 409 -7.57 2.00 17.78
CA THR A 409 -8.50 2.03 18.92
C THR A 409 -9.53 0.93 18.76
N GLN A 410 -10.06 0.44 19.89
CA GLN A 410 -11.13 -0.56 19.86
C GLN A 410 -12.35 -0.05 19.07
N GLU A 411 -12.75 1.20 19.31
CA GLU A 411 -13.85 1.84 18.58
C GLU A 411 -13.60 1.87 17.06
N ARG A 412 -12.37 2.20 16.62
CA ARG A 412 -12.00 2.19 15.20
C ARG A 412 -12.17 0.81 14.59
N LEU A 413 -11.69 -0.22 15.27
CA LEU A 413 -11.79 -1.60 14.80
C LEU A 413 -13.27 -2.04 14.69
N GLU A 414 -14.09 -1.73 15.69
CA GLU A 414 -15.51 -2.06 15.72
C GLU A 414 -16.31 -1.35 14.62
N ARG A 415 -16.08 -0.05 14.40
CA ARG A 415 -16.76 0.69 13.32
C ARG A 415 -16.32 0.19 11.94
N GLY A 416 -15.03 -0.09 11.75
CA GLY A 416 -14.51 -0.61 10.49
C GLY A 416 -15.02 -2.01 10.18
N ASN A 417 -15.10 -2.89 11.16
CA ASN A 417 -15.63 -4.24 10.95
C ASN A 417 -17.14 -4.29 10.64
N LYS A 418 -17.85 -3.16 10.77
CA LYS A 418 -19.23 -2.98 10.30
C LYS A 418 -19.32 -2.37 8.89
N ALA A 419 -18.20 -1.91 8.33
CA ALA A 419 -18.13 -1.36 6.98
C ALA A 419 -18.36 -2.45 5.92
N PRO A 420 -18.76 -2.07 4.69
CA PRO A 420 -18.90 -3.03 3.60
C PRO A 420 -17.57 -3.76 3.32
N PRO A 421 -17.55 -5.11 3.25
CA PRO A 421 -16.31 -5.84 3.00
C PRO A 421 -15.86 -5.66 1.53
N TYR A 422 -14.54 -5.72 1.29
CA TYR A 422 -13.98 -5.74 -0.06
C TYR A 422 -14.50 -6.90 -0.90
N ILE A 423 -14.76 -8.03 -0.25
CA ILE A 423 -15.30 -9.23 -0.85
C ILE A 423 -16.31 -9.90 0.10
N THR A 424 -17.51 -10.13 -0.40
CA THR A 424 -18.59 -10.81 0.33
C THR A 424 -18.40 -12.34 0.32
N PRO A 425 -18.99 -13.08 1.26
CA PRO A 425 -19.00 -14.55 1.22
C PRO A 425 -19.53 -15.13 -0.09
N GLY A 426 -20.57 -14.52 -0.69
CA GLY A 426 -21.11 -14.95 -1.98
C GLY A 426 -20.12 -14.74 -3.14
N GLU A 427 -19.39 -13.63 -3.16
CA GLU A 427 -18.34 -13.37 -4.16
C GLU A 427 -17.15 -14.34 -4.01
N LYS A 428 -16.85 -14.81 -2.78
CA LYS A 428 -15.79 -15.81 -2.54
C LYS A 428 -16.11 -17.19 -3.11
N ILE A 429 -17.37 -17.63 -2.99
CA ILE A 429 -17.82 -18.97 -3.43
C ILE A 429 -18.03 -19.00 -4.95
N GLY A 430 -18.23 -17.85 -5.58
CA GLY A 430 -18.52 -17.69 -7.00
C GLY A 430 -20.01 -17.49 -7.22
N GLY A 431 -20.35 -16.44 -7.96
CA GLY A 431 -21.72 -16.18 -8.37
C GLY A 431 -22.25 -17.31 -9.25
N VAL A 432 -23.18 -18.10 -8.72
CA VAL A 432 -24.20 -18.74 -9.55
C VAL A 432 -25.12 -17.63 -10.04
N ARG A 433 -24.78 -17.00 -11.17
CA ARG A 433 -25.74 -16.23 -11.95
C ARG A 433 -26.25 -17.13 -13.08
N GLY A 434 -27.40 -17.75 -12.83
CA GLY A 434 -28.43 -18.04 -13.84
C GLY A 434 -28.23 -19.25 -14.75
N TRP A 435 -28.54 -20.45 -14.23
CA TRP A 435 -29.10 -21.55 -15.03
C TRP A 435 -30.30 -22.16 -14.29
N VAL A 436 -31.35 -21.35 -14.07
CA VAL A 436 -32.71 -21.87 -13.89
C VAL A 436 -33.65 -20.86 -14.54
N VAL A 437 -34.09 -21.14 -15.76
CA VAL A 437 -35.49 -21.41 -16.13
C VAL A 437 -35.45 -21.93 -17.57
N GLY A 438 -35.96 -23.15 -17.77
CA GLY A 438 -36.27 -23.65 -19.12
C GLY A 438 -35.85 -25.07 -19.39
N VAL A 439 -36.31 -26.05 -18.60
CA VAL A 439 -36.87 -27.32 -19.11
C VAL A 439 -37.75 -27.89 -17.98
N VAL A 440 -39.02 -27.49 -17.95
CA VAL A 440 -40.09 -28.35 -17.42
C VAL A 440 -41.19 -28.33 -18.46
N ASP A 441 -40.98 -29.10 -19.53
CA ASP A 441 -42.07 -29.63 -20.33
C ASP A 441 -41.56 -30.84 -21.10
N GLY A 442 -42.22 -31.98 -20.91
CA GLY A 442 -42.09 -33.13 -21.80
C GLY A 442 -41.43 -34.37 -21.22
N VAL A 443 -42.03 -34.97 -20.18
CA VAL A 443 -42.03 -36.44 -20.06
C VAL A 443 -43.46 -36.91 -19.87
N LYS A 444 -44.11 -37.27 -20.99
CA LYS A 444 -45.32 -38.09 -20.98
C LYS A 444 -44.92 -39.50 -20.54
N SER A 445 -45.38 -39.91 -19.36
CA SER A 445 -45.42 -41.31 -18.96
C SER A 445 -46.40 -42.05 -19.86
N VAL A 446 -45.91 -43.05 -20.59
CA VAL A 446 -46.74 -44.11 -21.16
C VAL A 446 -46.90 -45.16 -20.05
N GLN A 447 -48.09 -45.26 -19.47
CA GLN A 447 -48.51 -46.45 -18.72
C GLN A 447 -49.30 -47.37 -19.65
N ARG A 448 -49.05 -48.67 -19.50
CA ARG A 448 -49.95 -49.74 -19.95
C ARG A 448 -51.25 -49.70 -19.14
#